data_AF-A0A0N0NAM2-F1
#
_entry.id   AF-A0A0N0NAM2-F1
#
_cell.length_a   1.000
_cell.length_b   1.000
_cell.length_c   1.000
_cell.angle_alpha   90.00
_cell.angle_beta   90.00
_cell.angle_gamma   90.00
#
_symmetry.space_group_name_H-M   'P 1'
#
loop_
_entity.id
_entity.type
_entity.pdbx_description
1 polymer ?
#
loop_
_entity_poly.entity_id
_entity_poly.type
_entity_poly.pdbx_seq_one_letter_code
_entity_poly.pdbx_strand_id
1 'polypeptide(L)'
;MIQAHIPDRVLDNARDRQRTVEPELTEAEAKRIARGLREGIDHLPEKEYREQLHQRLREFASAQDMDLPSPDTRSTFWSYRLEDHPQINMEPGEELHSMHMAAAYTEAQNSIVQDTLRYLEGTPGGEALGRLHLWDTEMQDALDLDEKAGLSLAYEAWGTLSEKYAAKTENEALFFMGELNPGTVAYQTESRQLRQDGKLDIIQFMYPAPTQKYADLAPETQELLASQAVRAQVHTFWYDESDAKYTPLTKAGHLDLKELAALPTPEAQRAAVLEVCARVATMDGPARAADVEKLIEEIKVLRPDHEVTLPSVEDQQWAAGLRSPEPGSPAGPPPVAVSTHGQYLPGVTVNAKTGPAPLEALTLPTTGAATVQAHSFLPGVTPQAKSVVAPSRTDTPTAPPKAPPAPEQSNDTGMGV
;
A
#
# COMPACT_ATOMS: atom_id res chain seq x y z
N MET A 1 17.74 15.53 -7.07
CA MET A 1 17.13 15.15 -5.79
C MET A 1 18.28 14.83 -4.84
N ILE A 2 18.44 15.57 -3.74
CA ILE A 2 19.48 15.27 -2.73
C ILE A 2 18.88 14.17 -1.86
N GLN A 3 19.33 12.92 -2.02
CA GLN A 3 19.01 11.87 -1.06
C GLN A 3 19.56 12.29 0.30
N ALA A 4 18.73 12.25 1.33
CA ALA A 4 19.17 12.48 2.70
C ALA A 4 20.13 11.35 3.09
N HIS A 5 21.43 11.63 3.08
CA HIS A 5 22.42 10.71 3.60
C HIS A 5 22.10 10.45 5.08
N ILE A 6 21.84 9.19 5.43
CA ILE A 6 21.60 8.79 6.82
C ILE A 6 22.98 8.69 7.50
N PRO A 7 23.26 9.52 8.52
CA PRO A 7 24.57 9.50 9.18
C PRO A 7 24.81 8.17 9.91
N ASP A 8 26.06 7.68 9.93
CA ASP A 8 26.45 6.43 10.61
C ASP A 8 25.98 6.36 12.08
N ARG A 9 26.06 7.49 12.81
CA ARG A 9 25.56 7.59 14.19
C ARG A 9 24.07 7.25 14.34
N VAL A 10 23.25 7.52 13.32
CA VAL A 10 21.81 7.20 13.34
C VAL A 10 21.63 5.71 13.16
N LEU A 11 22.42 5.10 12.27
CA LEU A 11 22.41 3.67 12.02
C LEU A 11 22.86 2.88 13.25
N ASP A 12 23.94 3.30 13.89
CA ASP A 12 24.44 2.66 15.12
C ASP A 12 23.42 2.76 16.25
N ASN A 13 22.81 3.94 16.45
CA ASN A 13 21.74 4.10 17.43
C ASN A 13 20.52 3.21 17.11
N ALA A 14 20.14 3.06 15.85
CA ALA A 14 19.04 2.18 15.47
C ALA A 14 19.35 0.70 15.77
N ARG A 15 20.59 0.25 15.53
CA ARG A 15 21.06 -1.09 15.89
C ARG A 15 21.04 -1.31 17.39
N ASP A 16 21.53 -0.34 18.16
CA ASP A 16 21.55 -0.43 19.62
C ASP A 16 20.13 -0.51 20.19
N ARG A 17 19.18 0.25 19.63
CA ARG A 17 17.75 0.16 20.00
C ARG A 17 17.16 -1.21 19.73
N GLN A 18 17.41 -1.79 18.55
CA GLN A 18 16.89 -3.11 18.23
C GLN A 18 17.47 -4.22 19.13
N ARG A 19 18.73 -4.07 19.53
CA ARG A 19 19.39 -5.00 20.47
C ARG A 19 18.94 -4.80 21.91
N THR A 20 18.37 -3.64 22.23
CA THR A 20 17.85 -3.35 23.55
C THR A 20 16.54 -4.11 23.72
N VAL A 21 16.59 -5.21 24.47
CA VAL A 21 15.40 -5.97 24.85
C VAL A 21 14.64 -5.15 25.90
N GLU A 22 13.47 -4.63 25.53
CA GLU A 22 12.54 -4.08 26.50
C GLU A 22 12.11 -5.19 27.48
N PRO A 23 11.96 -4.90 28.78
CA PRO A 23 11.56 -5.91 29.74
C PRO A 23 10.19 -6.48 29.35
N GLU A 24 10.10 -7.81 29.29
CA GLU A 24 8.86 -8.51 28.98
C GLU A 24 7.74 -8.12 29.95
N LEU A 25 6.52 -7.98 29.43
CA LEU A 25 5.35 -7.67 30.24
C LEU A 25 5.05 -8.82 31.20
N THR A 26 5.02 -8.55 32.49
CA THR A 26 4.70 -9.60 33.46
C THR A 26 3.19 -9.92 33.46
N GLU A 27 2.83 -11.17 33.72
CA GLU A 27 1.42 -11.61 33.83
C GLU A 27 0.60 -10.73 34.81
N ALA A 28 1.22 -10.31 35.91
CA ALA A 28 0.58 -9.44 36.91
C ALA A 28 0.28 -8.03 36.36
N GLU A 29 1.19 -7.48 35.55
CA GLU A 29 1.01 -6.19 34.89
C GLU A 29 -0.03 -6.27 33.78
N ALA A 30 0.02 -7.31 32.95
CA ALA A 30 -0.97 -7.60 31.92
C ALA A 30 -2.39 -7.67 32.52
N LYS A 31 -2.57 -8.46 33.59
CA LYS A 31 -3.87 -8.54 34.31
C LYS A 31 -4.32 -7.21 34.91
N ARG A 32 -3.39 -6.37 35.36
CA ARG A 32 -3.71 -5.03 35.89
C ARG A 32 -4.22 -4.12 34.77
N ILE A 33 -3.55 -4.09 33.62
CA ILE A 33 -3.94 -3.28 32.45
C ILE A 33 -5.27 -3.80 31.88
N ALA A 34 -5.37 -5.10 31.64
CA ALA A 34 -6.56 -5.76 31.11
C ALA A 34 -7.80 -5.51 31.98
N ARG A 35 -7.66 -5.43 33.30
CA ARG A 35 -8.78 -5.09 34.20
C ARG A 35 -9.44 -3.76 33.84
N GLY A 36 -8.65 -2.74 33.53
CA GLY A 36 -9.18 -1.44 33.09
C GLY A 36 -9.92 -1.54 31.76
N LEU A 37 -9.36 -2.28 30.80
CA LEU A 37 -10.00 -2.50 29.50
C LEU A 37 -11.28 -3.34 29.60
N ARG A 38 -11.35 -4.27 30.56
CA ARG A 38 -12.50 -5.16 30.79
C ARG A 38 -13.59 -4.56 31.68
N GLU A 39 -13.34 -3.42 32.32
CA GLU A 39 -14.23 -2.85 33.31
C GLU A 39 -15.64 -2.60 32.75
N GLY A 40 -16.65 -3.24 33.33
CA GLY A 40 -18.04 -3.10 32.91
C GLY A 40 -18.44 -3.84 31.64
N ILE A 41 -17.55 -4.65 31.03
CA ILE A 41 -17.85 -5.46 29.84
C ILE A 41 -17.50 -6.95 30.01
N ASP A 42 -16.77 -7.32 31.06
CA ASP A 42 -16.32 -8.68 31.37
C ASP A 42 -17.43 -9.72 31.57
N HIS A 43 -18.62 -9.28 31.97
CA HIS A 43 -19.80 -10.12 32.17
C HIS A 43 -20.61 -10.36 30.89
N LEU A 44 -20.27 -9.70 29.79
CA LEU A 44 -21.00 -9.82 28.53
C LEU A 44 -20.73 -11.17 27.85
N PRO A 45 -21.65 -11.66 27.01
CA PRO A 45 -21.39 -12.78 26.13
C PRO A 45 -20.17 -12.51 25.24
N GLU A 46 -19.40 -13.56 24.91
CA GLU A 46 -18.12 -13.46 24.20
C GLU A 46 -18.14 -12.52 22.98
N LYS A 47 -19.16 -12.63 22.13
CA LYS A 47 -19.30 -11.78 20.94
C LYS A 47 -19.47 -10.30 21.31
N GLU A 48 -20.34 -10.00 22.25
CA GLU A 48 -20.60 -8.62 22.71
C GLU A 48 -19.41 -8.05 23.47
N TYR A 49 -18.72 -8.88 24.27
CA TYR A 49 -17.46 -8.52 24.92
C TYR A 49 -16.41 -8.07 23.91
N ARG A 50 -16.17 -8.89 22.87
CA ARG A 50 -15.21 -8.57 21.81
C ARG A 50 -15.59 -7.27 21.08
N GLU A 51 -16.85 -7.13 20.66
CA GLU A 51 -17.34 -5.91 19.99
C GLU A 51 -17.13 -4.65 20.84
N GLN A 52 -17.44 -4.72 22.14
CA GLN A 52 -17.26 -3.60 23.07
C GLN A 52 -15.78 -3.31 23.36
N LEU A 53 -14.93 -4.33 23.42
CA LEU A 53 -13.50 -4.16 23.60
C LEU A 53 -12.86 -3.45 22.39
N HIS A 54 -13.23 -3.86 21.18
CA HIS A 54 -12.83 -3.19 19.93
C HIS A 54 -13.28 -1.72 19.93
N GLN A 55 -14.56 -1.45 20.24
CA GLN A 55 -15.08 -0.09 20.30
C GLN A 55 -14.35 0.76 21.34
N ARG A 56 -14.11 0.23 22.55
CA ARG A 56 -13.40 0.93 23.63
C ARG A 56 -11.97 1.30 23.23
N LEU A 57 -11.24 0.40 22.59
CA LEU A 57 -9.86 0.68 22.15
C LEU A 57 -9.83 1.67 20.99
N ARG A 58 -10.79 1.59 20.05
CA ARG A 58 -10.95 2.59 18.99
C ARG A 58 -11.23 3.98 19.58
N GLU A 59 -12.13 4.08 20.55
CA GLU A 59 -12.43 5.33 21.26
C GLU A 59 -11.22 5.85 22.02
N PHE A 60 -10.50 4.97 22.72
CA PHE A 60 -9.26 5.32 23.41
C PHE A 60 -8.22 5.87 22.43
N ALA A 61 -7.95 5.18 21.32
CA ALA A 61 -7.01 5.61 20.30
C ALA A 61 -7.43 6.95 19.67
N SER A 62 -8.71 7.11 19.36
CA SER A 62 -9.28 8.34 18.78
C SER A 62 -9.15 9.54 19.72
N ALA A 63 -9.22 9.31 21.04
CA ALA A 63 -9.11 10.35 22.06
C ALA A 63 -7.66 10.80 22.32
N GLN A 64 -6.65 10.05 21.87
CA GLN A 64 -5.25 10.38 22.15
C GLN A 64 -4.79 11.67 21.47
N ASP A 65 -3.95 12.44 22.14
CA ASP A 65 -3.38 13.67 21.58
C ASP A 65 -2.35 13.37 20.49
N MET A 66 -2.59 13.90 19.30
CA MET A 66 -1.74 13.78 18.11
C MET A 66 -1.37 15.16 17.54
N ASP A 67 -1.53 16.22 18.33
CA ASP A 67 -1.21 17.57 17.88
C ASP A 67 0.29 17.72 17.58
N LEU A 68 0.59 18.65 16.67
CA LEU A 68 1.96 18.95 16.31
C LEU A 68 2.59 19.78 17.45
N PRO A 69 3.78 19.39 17.94
CA PRO A 69 4.53 20.21 18.91
C PRO A 69 4.80 21.63 18.41
N SER A 70 5.05 21.78 17.11
CA SER A 70 5.16 23.07 16.44
C SER A 70 4.58 23.00 15.02
N PRO A 71 4.16 24.14 14.42
CA PRO A 71 3.67 24.17 13.05
C PRO A 71 4.69 23.73 11.99
N ASP A 72 5.99 23.74 12.32
CA ASP A 72 7.09 23.34 11.42
C ASP A 72 7.54 21.88 11.65
N THR A 73 6.94 21.18 12.61
CA THR A 73 7.29 19.80 12.92
C THR A 73 6.98 18.90 11.73
N ARG A 74 7.96 18.10 11.32
CA ARG A 74 7.84 17.08 10.28
C ARG A 74 7.50 15.72 10.90
N SER A 75 6.87 14.83 10.14
CA SER A 75 6.45 13.51 10.62
C SER A 75 7.26 12.41 9.94
N THR A 76 7.63 11.38 10.70
CA THR A 76 8.28 10.19 10.16
C THR A 76 7.31 9.01 10.22
N PHE A 77 7.31 8.24 9.13
CA PHE A 77 6.49 7.05 8.94
C PHE A 77 7.44 5.89 8.62
N TRP A 78 7.06 4.68 8.99
CA TRP A 78 7.91 3.51 8.78
C TRP A 78 7.06 2.29 8.43
N SER A 79 7.69 1.32 7.76
CA SER A 79 7.05 0.06 7.46
C SER A 79 8.09 -1.05 7.41
N TYR A 80 7.82 -2.12 8.16
CA TYR A 80 8.58 -3.36 8.19
C TYR A 80 10.11 -3.17 8.37
N ARG A 81 10.91 -4.02 7.72
CA ARG A 81 12.38 -4.04 7.81
C ARG A 81 13.05 -3.33 6.64
N LEU A 82 14.30 -2.92 6.84
CA LEU A 82 15.18 -2.54 5.75
C LEU A 82 15.58 -3.79 4.97
N GLU A 83 15.15 -3.87 3.72
CA GLU A 83 15.64 -4.83 2.73
C GLU A 83 16.45 -4.05 1.68
N ASP A 84 17.68 -4.49 1.41
CA ASP A 84 18.53 -4.03 0.29
C ASP A 84 18.71 -2.49 0.16
N HIS A 85 19.14 -1.83 1.23
CA HIS A 85 19.44 -0.39 1.18
C HIS A 85 20.88 -0.10 0.71
N PRO A 86 21.09 0.50 -0.47
CA PRO A 86 22.42 0.61 -1.10
C PRO A 86 23.38 1.59 -0.41
N GLN A 87 22.90 2.38 0.56
CA GLN A 87 23.73 3.31 1.34
C GLN A 87 23.86 2.93 2.81
N ILE A 88 23.30 1.78 3.22
CA ILE A 88 23.45 1.25 4.58
C ILE A 88 24.24 -0.04 4.44
N ASN A 89 25.44 -0.06 5.03
CA ASN A 89 26.26 -1.27 5.08
C ASN A 89 25.67 -2.24 6.10
N MET A 90 24.68 -3.01 5.65
CA MET A 90 24.14 -4.14 6.41
C MET A 90 25.12 -5.30 6.36
N GLU A 91 25.42 -5.90 7.50
CA GLU A 91 26.18 -7.16 7.52
C GLU A 91 25.35 -8.30 6.91
N PRO A 92 25.96 -9.30 6.26
CA PRO A 92 25.23 -10.43 5.71
C PRO A 92 24.38 -11.14 6.78
N GLY A 93 23.06 -11.17 6.58
CA GLY A 93 22.11 -11.75 7.53
C GLY A 93 21.70 -10.82 8.68
N GLU A 94 22.16 -9.57 8.71
CA GLU A 94 21.65 -8.54 9.61
C GLU A 94 20.20 -8.18 9.25
N GLU A 95 19.33 -8.13 10.25
CA GLU A 95 17.99 -7.58 10.13
C GLU A 95 17.93 -6.25 10.90
N LEU A 96 17.39 -5.20 10.28
CA LEU A 96 17.16 -3.91 10.93
C LEU A 96 15.75 -3.42 10.61
N HIS A 97 14.98 -3.10 11.65
CA HIS A 97 13.60 -2.66 11.51
C HIS A 97 13.53 -1.15 11.26
N SER A 98 12.71 -0.74 10.28
CA SER A 98 12.57 0.67 9.87
C SER A 98 12.05 1.56 11.00
N MET A 99 11.31 1.00 11.95
CA MET A 99 10.86 1.71 13.16
C MET A 99 12.04 2.28 13.96
N HIS A 100 13.09 1.48 14.19
CA HIS A 100 14.26 1.93 14.94
C HIS A 100 15.05 2.99 14.18
N MET A 101 15.07 2.92 12.84
CA MET A 101 15.66 3.97 11.99
C MET A 101 14.89 5.28 12.08
N ALA A 102 13.55 5.24 11.96
CA ALA A 102 12.71 6.42 12.08
C ALA A 102 12.85 7.09 13.45
N ALA A 103 12.86 6.30 14.52
CA ALA A 103 13.04 6.78 15.89
C ALA A 103 14.45 7.38 16.10
N ALA A 104 15.51 6.67 15.69
CA ALA A 104 16.90 7.13 15.84
C ALA A 104 17.17 8.40 15.02
N TYR A 105 16.61 8.49 13.82
CA TYR A 105 16.73 9.69 12.99
C TYR A 105 15.99 10.87 13.62
N THR A 106 14.76 10.64 14.10
CA THR A 106 13.97 11.67 14.79
C THR A 106 14.71 12.24 15.98
N GLU A 107 15.24 11.39 16.86
CA GLU A 107 15.98 11.83 18.05
C GLU A 107 17.29 12.54 17.70
N ALA A 108 18.00 12.08 16.68
CA ALA A 108 19.21 12.75 16.22
C ALA A 108 18.93 14.18 15.72
N GLN A 109 17.82 14.41 15.00
CA GLN A 109 17.43 15.75 14.59
C GLN A 109 16.94 16.59 15.77
N ASN A 110 16.13 16.01 16.66
CA ASN A 110 15.60 16.70 17.84
C ASN A 110 16.71 17.09 18.85
N SER A 111 17.83 16.37 18.86
CA SER A 111 19.02 16.74 19.65
C SER A 111 19.72 18.01 19.15
N ILE A 112 19.47 18.42 17.89
CA ILE A 112 20.04 19.63 17.29
C ILE A 112 19.04 20.78 17.45
N VAL A 113 17.79 20.55 17.03
CA VAL A 113 16.68 21.49 17.20
C VAL A 113 15.48 20.71 17.72
N GLN A 114 15.07 21.03 18.95
CA GLN A 114 13.95 20.38 19.61
C GLN A 114 12.68 20.44 18.74
N ASP A 115 11.89 19.37 18.78
CA ASP A 115 10.57 19.27 18.15
C ASP A 115 10.56 19.41 16.61
N THR A 116 11.71 19.19 15.96
CA THR A 116 11.83 19.22 14.50
C THR A 116 11.15 18.03 13.83
N LEU A 117 11.19 16.87 14.46
CA LEU A 117 10.61 15.62 13.98
C LEU A 117 9.80 14.93 15.06
N ARG A 118 8.81 14.16 14.62
CA ARG A 118 8.10 13.18 15.45
C ARG A 118 7.94 11.86 14.70
N TYR A 119 7.83 10.76 15.43
CA TYR A 119 7.38 9.45 14.94
C TYR A 119 6.20 9.01 15.79
N LEU A 120 5.31 8.16 15.26
CA LEU A 120 4.04 7.80 15.90
C LEU A 120 4.23 7.35 17.35
N GLU A 121 5.10 6.38 17.59
CA GLU A 121 5.33 5.77 18.91
C GLU A 121 5.95 6.74 19.91
N GLY A 122 6.70 7.75 19.44
CA GLY A 122 7.31 8.79 20.27
C GLY A 122 6.40 10.00 20.56
N THR A 123 5.15 9.98 20.09
CA THR A 123 4.15 10.98 20.47
C THR A 123 3.50 10.63 21.81
N PRO A 124 2.94 11.60 22.56
CA PRO A 124 2.21 11.31 23.79
C PRO A 124 1.11 10.24 23.63
N GLY A 125 0.36 10.29 22.52
CA GLY A 125 -0.66 9.28 22.24
C GLY A 125 -0.12 7.92 21.80
N GLY A 126 1.00 7.90 21.06
CA GLY A 126 1.70 6.66 20.72
C GLY A 126 2.23 5.95 21.96
N GLU A 127 2.86 6.69 22.87
CA GLU A 127 3.29 6.16 24.17
C GLU A 127 2.10 5.65 25.01
N ALA A 128 0.99 6.40 25.03
CA ALA A 128 -0.20 6.01 25.79
C ALA A 128 -0.81 4.70 25.26
N LEU A 129 -0.87 4.53 23.93
CA LEU A 129 -1.33 3.29 23.31
C LEU A 129 -0.31 2.15 23.50
N GLY A 130 0.99 2.44 23.39
CA GLY A 130 2.07 1.49 23.62
C GLY A 130 2.05 0.87 25.02
N ARG A 131 1.70 1.66 26.04
CA ARG A 131 1.51 1.20 27.43
C ARG A 131 0.35 0.21 27.62
N LEU A 132 -0.48 -0.02 26.60
CA LEU A 132 -1.49 -1.07 26.64
C LEU A 132 -0.96 -2.44 26.22
N HIS A 133 0.25 -2.51 25.65
CA HIS A 133 0.93 -3.78 25.33
C HIS A 133 0.08 -4.73 24.47
N LEU A 134 -0.71 -4.19 23.53
CA LEU A 134 -1.70 -4.98 22.77
C LEU A 134 -1.07 -6.08 21.88
N TRP A 135 0.24 -5.97 21.59
CA TRP A 135 1.00 -6.95 20.83
C TRP A 135 1.51 -8.12 21.69
N ASP A 136 1.56 -7.96 23.01
CA ASP A 136 2.17 -8.93 23.92
C ASP A 136 1.21 -10.09 24.21
N THR A 137 1.75 -11.32 24.24
CA THR A 137 0.93 -12.54 24.41
C THR A 137 0.24 -12.54 25.77
N GLU A 138 0.94 -12.11 26.83
CA GLU A 138 0.41 -12.01 28.18
C GLU A 138 -0.79 -11.06 28.26
N MET A 139 -0.80 -10.00 27.44
CA MET A 139 -1.91 -9.07 27.38
C MET A 139 -3.11 -9.67 26.63
N GLN A 140 -2.86 -10.40 25.54
CA GLN A 140 -3.91 -11.10 24.79
C GLN A 140 -4.57 -12.18 25.66
N ASP A 141 -3.77 -12.95 26.39
CA ASP A 141 -4.24 -13.93 27.37
C ASP A 141 -5.07 -13.27 28.49
N ALA A 142 -4.62 -12.13 29.03
CA ALA A 142 -5.35 -11.40 30.06
C ALA A 142 -6.70 -10.82 29.58
N LEU A 143 -6.86 -10.63 28.27
CA LEU A 143 -8.11 -10.22 27.61
C LEU A 143 -8.95 -11.41 27.14
N ASP A 144 -8.55 -12.66 27.42
CA ASP A 144 -9.23 -13.88 26.96
C ASP A 144 -9.35 -13.91 25.41
N LEU A 145 -8.32 -13.48 24.69
CA LEU A 145 -8.26 -13.45 23.23
C LEU A 145 -7.30 -14.52 22.70
N ASP A 146 -7.69 -15.17 21.60
CA ASP A 146 -6.73 -15.93 20.79
C ASP A 146 -5.81 -14.99 20.00
N GLU A 147 -4.68 -15.51 19.52
CA GLU A 147 -3.66 -14.75 18.78
C GLU A 147 -4.26 -13.94 17.62
N LYS A 148 -5.18 -14.54 16.85
CA LYS A 148 -5.79 -13.88 15.70
C LYS A 148 -6.67 -12.70 16.14
N ALA A 149 -7.45 -12.87 17.19
CA ALA A 149 -8.29 -11.82 17.76
C ALA A 149 -7.45 -10.72 18.41
N GLY A 150 -6.40 -11.08 19.16
CA GLY A 150 -5.45 -10.15 19.76
C GLY A 150 -4.75 -9.28 18.72
N LEU A 151 -4.20 -9.89 17.66
CA LEU A 151 -3.59 -9.17 16.55
C LEU A 151 -4.59 -8.25 15.85
N SER A 152 -5.80 -8.73 15.55
CA SER A 152 -6.84 -7.90 14.93
C SER A 152 -7.18 -6.67 15.76
N LEU A 153 -7.26 -6.82 17.08
CA LEU A 153 -7.52 -5.73 18.02
C LEU A 153 -6.38 -4.71 18.05
N ALA A 154 -5.14 -5.18 18.10
CA ALA A 154 -3.95 -4.34 18.06
C ALA A 154 -3.87 -3.55 16.74
N TYR A 155 -4.04 -4.23 15.60
CA TYR A 155 -4.05 -3.59 14.28
C TYR A 155 -5.09 -2.49 14.17
N GLU A 156 -6.28 -2.70 14.71
CA GLU A 156 -7.34 -1.71 14.66
C GLU A 156 -7.05 -0.48 15.54
N ALA A 157 -6.60 -0.70 16.78
CA ALA A 157 -6.27 0.39 17.69
C ALA A 157 -5.12 1.25 17.15
N TRP A 158 -4.04 0.60 16.68
CA TRP A 158 -2.92 1.30 16.05
C TRP A 158 -3.30 1.94 14.73
N GLY A 159 -4.13 1.29 13.91
CA GLY A 159 -4.64 1.86 12.67
C GLY A 159 -5.44 3.15 12.89
N THR A 160 -6.29 3.17 13.92
CA THR A 160 -7.06 4.36 14.32
C THR A 160 -6.14 5.52 14.73
N LEU A 161 -5.11 5.24 15.53
CA LEU A 161 -4.14 6.25 15.93
C LEU A 161 -3.30 6.74 14.74
N SER A 162 -2.91 5.82 13.84
CA SER A 162 -2.10 6.11 12.65
C SER A 162 -2.84 7.02 11.66
N GLU A 163 -4.14 6.81 11.46
CA GLU A 163 -5.01 7.70 10.65
C GLU A 163 -4.98 9.12 11.22
N LYS A 164 -5.14 9.27 12.54
CA LYS A 164 -5.08 10.58 13.21
C LYS A 164 -3.70 11.22 13.11
N TYR A 165 -2.63 10.43 13.27
CA TYR A 165 -1.26 10.89 13.13
C TYR A 165 -1.00 11.45 11.73
N ALA A 166 -1.41 10.72 10.69
CA ALA A 166 -1.30 11.15 9.29
C ALA A 166 -2.13 12.39 8.99
N ALA A 167 -3.38 12.45 9.46
CA ALA A 167 -4.24 13.62 9.27
C ALA A 167 -3.62 14.89 9.89
N LYS A 168 -2.92 14.76 11.02
CA LYS A 168 -2.24 15.85 11.73
C LYS A 168 -0.88 16.24 11.14
N THR A 169 -0.38 15.54 10.14
CA THR A 169 0.88 15.88 9.47
C THR A 169 0.64 17.01 8.47
N GLU A 170 1.36 18.13 8.65
CA GLU A 170 1.24 19.30 7.76
C GLU A 170 2.52 19.61 6.97
N ASN A 171 3.69 19.16 7.45
CA ASN A 171 4.97 19.31 6.76
C ASN A 171 5.48 17.96 6.24
N GLU A 172 6.70 17.95 5.68
CA GLU A 172 7.33 16.76 5.10
C GLU A 172 7.04 15.48 5.91
N ALA A 173 6.47 14.52 5.20
CA ALA A 173 6.17 13.18 5.69
C ALA A 173 7.29 12.25 5.22
N LEU A 174 8.21 11.91 6.12
CA LEU A 174 9.41 11.14 5.83
C LEU A 174 9.13 9.64 5.98
N PHE A 175 8.94 8.94 4.87
CA PHE A 175 8.67 7.50 4.84
C PHE A 175 9.98 6.71 4.80
N PHE A 176 10.31 6.03 5.91
CA PHE A 176 11.44 5.10 6.03
C PHE A 176 11.13 3.76 5.35
N MET A 177 11.05 3.80 4.02
CA MET A 177 10.86 2.65 3.14
C MET A 177 11.25 2.99 1.70
N GLY A 178 11.48 1.97 0.87
CA GLY A 178 11.78 2.11 -0.57
C GLY A 178 10.52 2.05 -1.45
N GLU A 179 9.48 1.39 -0.99
CA GLU A 179 8.21 1.17 -1.69
C GLU A 179 7.12 0.96 -0.64
N LEU A 180 5.88 1.36 -0.92
CA LEU A 180 4.75 1.10 -0.03
C LEU A 180 4.20 -0.31 -0.28
N ASN A 181 4.31 -1.19 0.72
CA ASN A 181 3.68 -2.51 0.66
C ASN A 181 2.17 -2.37 0.93
N PRO A 182 1.29 -2.87 0.04
CA PRO A 182 -0.14 -2.73 0.18
C PRO A 182 -0.72 -3.45 1.39
N GLY A 183 -0.03 -4.43 1.98
CA GLY A 183 -0.48 -5.12 3.19
C GLY A 183 -0.21 -4.37 4.49
N THR A 184 0.26 -3.12 4.45
CA THR A 184 0.77 -2.38 5.62
C THR A 184 -0.07 -1.14 5.95
N VAL A 185 -0.04 -0.73 7.24
CA VAL A 185 -0.69 0.48 7.74
C VAL A 185 -0.22 1.73 6.99
N ALA A 186 1.08 1.79 6.66
CA ALA A 186 1.66 2.87 5.87
C ALA A 186 0.96 3.07 4.51
N TYR A 187 0.56 1.99 3.82
CA TYR A 187 -0.15 2.08 2.55
C TYR A 187 -1.66 2.29 2.73
N GLN A 188 -2.31 1.41 3.51
CA GLN A 188 -3.77 1.35 3.60
C GLN A 188 -4.36 2.51 4.40
N THR A 189 -3.60 3.07 5.34
CA THR A 189 -4.07 4.08 6.29
C THR A 189 -3.32 5.39 6.14
N GLU A 190 -2.01 5.42 6.40
CA GLU A 190 -1.28 6.68 6.60
C GLU A 190 -1.05 7.44 5.29
N SER A 191 -0.44 6.82 4.29
CA SER A 191 -0.23 7.46 2.97
C SER A 191 -1.56 7.77 2.30
N ARG A 192 -2.56 6.90 2.47
CA ARG A 192 -3.92 7.14 1.98
C ARG A 192 -4.50 8.41 2.60
N GLN A 193 -4.46 8.54 3.93
CA GLN A 193 -4.96 9.72 4.62
C GLN A 193 -4.29 10.99 4.10
N LEU A 194 -2.95 11.00 3.98
CA LEU A 194 -2.21 12.12 3.41
C LEU A 194 -2.68 12.46 1.99
N ARG A 195 -2.85 11.46 1.11
CA ARG A 195 -3.33 11.68 -0.26
C ARG A 195 -4.76 12.21 -0.30
N GLN A 196 -5.63 11.71 0.57
CA GLN A 196 -7.02 12.17 0.70
C GLN A 196 -7.09 13.63 1.16
N ASP A 197 -6.16 14.05 2.01
CA ASP A 197 -6.03 15.44 2.46
C ASP A 197 -5.32 16.35 1.43
N GLY A 198 -4.99 15.84 0.25
CA GLY A 198 -4.29 16.59 -0.80
C GLY A 198 -2.79 16.77 -0.56
N LYS A 199 -2.24 16.07 0.43
CA LYS A 199 -0.84 16.18 0.91
C LYS A 199 0.10 15.18 0.24
N LEU A 200 -0.05 14.96 -1.07
CA LEU A 200 0.81 14.02 -1.80
C LEU A 200 2.24 14.56 -1.97
N ASP A 201 2.37 15.87 -2.13
CA ASP A 201 3.63 16.56 -2.43
C ASP A 201 4.59 16.63 -1.24
N ILE A 202 4.08 16.50 -0.01
CA ILE A 202 4.90 16.48 1.21
C ILE A 202 5.47 15.09 1.53
N ILE A 203 5.07 14.03 0.81
CA ILE A 203 5.58 12.66 1.02
C ILE A 203 7.00 12.53 0.45
N GLN A 204 7.94 12.13 1.31
CA GLN A 204 9.34 11.92 0.97
C GLN A 204 9.79 10.54 1.42
N PHE A 205 10.14 9.65 0.48
CA PHE A 205 10.74 8.38 0.84
C PHE A 205 12.23 8.57 1.14
N MET A 206 12.63 8.09 2.31
CA MET A 206 14.00 8.20 2.82
C MET A 206 14.94 7.19 2.15
N TYR A 207 14.41 6.08 1.64
CA TYR A 207 15.20 5.08 0.93
C TYR A 207 15.10 5.27 -0.59
N PRO A 208 16.15 4.92 -1.35
CA PRO A 208 16.10 4.96 -2.80
C PRO A 208 14.95 4.11 -3.33
N ALA A 209 14.46 4.49 -4.51
CA ALA A 209 13.59 3.61 -5.27
C ALA A 209 14.35 2.32 -5.64
N PRO A 210 13.67 1.16 -5.69
CA PRO A 210 14.30 -0.12 -6.02
C PRO A 210 14.57 -0.21 -7.53
N THR A 211 15.50 0.60 -8.05
CA THR A 211 15.74 0.76 -9.49
C THR A 211 16.14 -0.53 -10.19
N GLN A 212 16.72 -1.50 -9.47
CA GLN A 212 17.00 -2.83 -10.01
C GLN A 212 15.71 -3.55 -10.47
N LYS A 213 14.57 -3.34 -9.81
CA LYS A 213 13.27 -3.90 -10.25
C LYS A 213 12.81 -3.32 -11.59
N TYR A 214 13.30 -2.13 -11.94
CA TYR A 214 12.85 -1.36 -13.11
C TYR A 214 13.84 -1.45 -14.27
N ALA A 215 14.89 -2.27 -14.17
CA ALA A 215 16.01 -2.28 -15.10
C ALA A 215 15.61 -2.57 -16.55
N ASP A 216 14.53 -3.32 -16.77
CA ASP A 216 14.02 -3.69 -18.10
C ASP A 216 13.07 -2.63 -18.70
N LEU A 217 12.77 -1.54 -17.98
CA LEU A 217 11.87 -0.48 -18.42
C LEU A 217 12.61 0.65 -19.14
N ALA A 218 11.88 1.47 -19.92
CA ALA A 218 12.45 2.66 -20.54
C ALA A 218 12.97 3.65 -19.47
N PRO A 219 14.10 4.37 -19.71
CA PRO A 219 14.69 5.28 -18.73
C PRO A 219 13.72 6.32 -18.16
N GLU A 220 12.85 6.89 -18.99
CA GLU A 220 11.85 7.87 -18.60
C GLU A 220 10.78 7.27 -17.67
N THR A 221 10.46 5.99 -17.86
CA THR A 221 9.55 5.23 -16.98
C THR A 221 10.24 4.93 -15.64
N GLN A 222 11.53 4.57 -15.65
CA GLN A 222 12.31 4.38 -14.43
C GLN A 222 12.38 5.66 -13.60
N GLU A 223 12.62 6.81 -14.26
CA GLU A 223 12.63 8.12 -13.61
C GLU A 223 11.26 8.47 -13.01
N LEU A 224 10.17 8.21 -13.74
CA LEU A 224 8.82 8.42 -13.24
C LEU A 224 8.52 7.57 -12.00
N LEU A 225 8.86 6.28 -12.03
CA LEU A 225 8.69 5.35 -10.89
C LEU A 225 9.63 5.66 -9.72
N ALA A 226 10.73 6.38 -9.96
CA ALA A 226 11.60 6.86 -8.89
C ALA A 226 11.06 8.13 -8.20
N SER A 227 10.10 8.83 -8.81
CA SER A 227 9.51 10.04 -8.24
C SER A 227 8.70 9.74 -6.97
N GLN A 228 8.81 10.62 -5.98
CA GLN A 228 8.16 10.45 -4.67
C GLN A 228 6.62 10.39 -4.80
N ALA A 229 6.05 11.27 -5.63
CA ALA A 229 4.61 11.34 -5.86
C ALA A 229 4.05 10.05 -6.49
N VAL A 230 4.79 9.40 -7.40
CA VAL A 230 4.35 8.13 -7.99
C VAL A 230 4.53 6.98 -7.00
N ARG A 231 5.66 6.93 -6.28
CA ARG A 231 5.93 5.90 -5.25
C ARG A 231 4.91 5.92 -4.12
N ALA A 232 4.34 7.09 -3.82
CA ALA A 232 3.28 7.24 -2.83
C ALA A 232 1.92 6.67 -3.25
N GLN A 233 1.74 6.28 -4.52
CA GLN A 233 0.48 5.77 -5.08
C GLN A 233 0.63 4.35 -5.63
N VAL A 234 1.75 4.06 -6.27
CA VAL A 234 1.99 2.83 -7.03
C VAL A 234 2.76 1.81 -6.19
N HIS A 235 2.40 0.54 -6.34
CA HIS A 235 3.17 -0.58 -5.82
C HIS A 235 3.28 -1.74 -6.83
N THR A 236 4.34 -2.53 -6.68
CA THR A 236 4.67 -3.67 -7.56
C THR A 236 4.48 -5.03 -6.89
N PHE A 237 4.05 -5.04 -5.62
CA PHE A 237 3.74 -6.26 -4.89
C PHE A 237 2.55 -6.99 -5.53
N TRP A 238 2.71 -8.31 -5.69
CA TRP A 238 1.63 -9.22 -6.04
C TRP A 238 0.50 -9.15 -5.01
N TYR A 239 -0.74 -9.32 -5.47
CA TYR A 239 -1.91 -9.41 -4.61
C TYR A 239 -2.84 -10.55 -5.05
N ASP A 240 -3.65 -11.03 -4.12
CA ASP A 240 -4.69 -12.02 -4.34
C ASP A 240 -6.01 -11.46 -3.81
N GLU A 241 -7.04 -11.35 -4.65
CA GLU A 241 -8.36 -10.84 -4.25
C GLU A 241 -9.06 -11.74 -3.22
N SER A 242 -8.61 -12.99 -3.06
CA SER A 242 -9.08 -13.91 -2.03
C SER A 242 -8.35 -13.78 -0.69
N ASP A 243 -7.26 -13.00 -0.63
CA ASP A 243 -6.56 -12.72 0.63
C ASP A 243 -7.46 -11.93 1.58
N ALA A 244 -7.47 -12.29 2.86
CA ALA A 244 -8.23 -11.58 3.88
C ALA A 244 -7.77 -10.11 4.08
N LYS A 245 -6.54 -9.78 3.66
CA LYS A 245 -5.98 -8.42 3.70
C LYS A 245 -6.24 -7.62 2.42
N TYR A 246 -6.85 -8.23 1.40
CA TYR A 246 -7.16 -7.56 0.16
C TYR A 246 -8.10 -6.38 0.39
N THR A 247 -7.82 -5.30 -0.33
CA THR A 247 -8.70 -4.14 -0.44
C THR A 247 -8.79 -3.68 -1.90
N PRO A 248 -9.90 -3.07 -2.34
CA PRO A 248 -9.98 -2.43 -3.65
C PRO A 248 -8.83 -1.45 -3.93
N LEU A 249 -8.31 -0.77 -2.90
CA LEU A 249 -7.15 0.11 -3.03
C LEU A 249 -5.87 -0.67 -3.45
N THR A 250 -5.67 -1.88 -2.93
CA THR A 250 -4.57 -2.77 -3.32
C THR A 250 -4.59 -3.05 -4.83
N LYS A 251 -5.76 -3.32 -5.39
CA LYS A 251 -5.89 -3.49 -6.85
C LYS A 251 -5.65 -2.19 -7.60
N ALA A 252 -6.21 -1.09 -7.13
CA ALA A 252 -6.09 0.21 -7.78
C ALA A 252 -4.64 0.68 -7.92
N GLY A 253 -3.81 0.47 -6.90
CA GLY A 253 -2.40 0.87 -6.86
C GLY A 253 -1.41 -0.12 -7.45
N HIS A 254 -1.85 -1.31 -7.88
CA HIS A 254 -0.95 -2.32 -8.43
C HIS A 254 -0.48 -2.00 -9.86
N LEU A 255 0.82 -2.14 -10.08
CA LEU A 255 1.48 -2.07 -11.38
C LEU A 255 2.23 -3.38 -11.68
N ASP A 256 1.77 -4.12 -12.68
CA ASP A 256 2.47 -5.32 -13.16
C ASP A 256 3.66 -4.93 -14.04
N LEU A 257 4.87 -5.19 -13.54
CA LEU A 257 6.11 -4.83 -14.24
C LEU A 257 6.33 -5.64 -15.52
N LYS A 258 5.82 -6.87 -15.62
CA LYS A 258 5.93 -7.70 -16.83
C LYS A 258 5.02 -7.19 -17.92
N GLU A 259 3.78 -6.84 -17.58
CA GLU A 259 2.85 -6.22 -18.53
C GLU A 259 3.37 -4.85 -18.99
N LEU A 260 3.90 -4.06 -18.06
CA LEU A 260 4.51 -2.77 -18.36
C LEU A 260 5.68 -2.90 -19.33
N ALA A 261 6.61 -3.83 -19.06
CA ALA A 261 7.77 -4.07 -19.94
C ALA A 261 7.37 -4.58 -21.34
N ALA A 262 6.23 -5.26 -21.46
CA ALA A 262 5.72 -5.76 -22.74
C ALA A 262 5.10 -4.66 -23.64
N LEU A 263 4.87 -3.45 -23.11
CA LEU A 263 4.31 -2.35 -23.89
C LEU A 263 5.31 -1.87 -24.96
N PRO A 264 4.83 -1.54 -26.18
CA PRO A 264 5.69 -1.36 -27.35
C PRO A 264 6.50 -0.05 -27.34
N THR A 265 6.11 0.94 -26.54
CA THR A 265 6.76 2.26 -26.51
C THR A 265 6.92 2.82 -25.08
N PRO A 266 7.93 3.69 -24.84
CA PRO A 266 8.08 4.39 -23.58
C PRO A 266 6.85 5.24 -23.20
N GLU A 267 6.18 5.87 -24.17
CA GLU A 267 4.95 6.64 -23.93
C GLU A 267 3.82 5.74 -23.44
N ALA A 268 3.73 4.50 -23.97
CA ALA A 268 2.75 3.54 -23.51
C ALA A 268 3.04 3.08 -22.07
N GLN A 269 4.31 2.85 -21.74
CA GLN A 269 4.73 2.54 -20.36
C GLN A 269 4.38 3.69 -19.41
N ARG A 270 4.74 4.91 -19.79
CA ARG A 270 4.43 6.11 -19.01
C ARG A 270 2.93 6.27 -18.77
N ALA A 271 2.12 6.12 -19.80
CA ALA A 271 0.67 6.18 -19.71
C ALA A 271 0.09 5.11 -18.76
N ALA A 272 0.63 3.88 -18.77
CA ALA A 272 0.20 2.84 -17.85
C ALA A 272 0.51 3.18 -16.39
N VAL A 273 1.68 3.76 -16.08
CA VAL A 273 2.00 4.26 -14.73
C VAL A 273 1.04 5.37 -14.30
N LEU A 274 0.76 6.33 -15.18
CA LEU A 274 -0.19 7.41 -14.90
C LEU A 274 -1.62 6.91 -14.70
N GLU A 275 -2.02 5.85 -15.40
CA GLU A 275 -3.33 5.21 -15.21
C GLU A 275 -3.46 4.63 -13.81
N VAL A 276 -2.42 3.98 -13.28
CA VAL A 276 -2.41 3.54 -11.87
C VAL A 276 -2.59 4.73 -10.91
N CYS A 277 -1.87 5.82 -11.13
CA CYS A 277 -2.05 7.05 -10.35
C CYS A 277 -3.48 7.59 -10.45
N ALA A 278 -4.11 7.56 -11.63
CA ALA A 278 -5.48 8.00 -11.83
C ALA A 278 -6.49 7.10 -11.08
N ARG A 279 -6.26 5.78 -11.05
CA ARG A 279 -7.07 4.83 -10.26
C ARG A 279 -6.97 5.13 -8.77
N VAL A 280 -5.76 5.31 -8.24
CA VAL A 280 -5.54 5.62 -6.82
C VAL A 280 -6.16 6.98 -6.45
N ALA A 281 -5.91 8.03 -7.25
CA ALA A 281 -6.51 9.34 -7.03
C ALA A 281 -8.05 9.31 -7.06
N THR A 282 -8.65 8.46 -7.90
CA THR A 282 -10.10 8.22 -7.93
C THR A 282 -10.60 7.61 -6.60
N MET A 283 -9.85 6.66 -6.04
CA MET A 283 -10.16 6.05 -4.73
C MET A 283 -9.98 7.04 -3.57
N ASP A 284 -8.97 7.91 -3.65
CA ASP A 284 -8.70 8.92 -2.63
C ASP A 284 -9.83 9.97 -2.57
N GLY A 285 -10.42 10.33 -3.72
CA GLY A 285 -11.73 11.00 -3.76
C GLY A 285 -11.73 12.46 -4.21
N PRO A 286 -12.74 13.26 -3.78
CA PRO A 286 -13.01 14.57 -4.36
C PRO A 286 -11.86 15.58 -4.27
N ALA A 287 -11.05 15.55 -3.21
CA ALA A 287 -9.87 16.41 -3.08
C ALA A 287 -8.85 16.21 -4.21
N ARG A 288 -8.90 15.05 -4.88
CA ARG A 288 -8.02 14.61 -5.95
C ARG A 288 -8.67 14.60 -7.33
N ALA A 289 -9.91 15.10 -7.46
CA ALA A 289 -10.65 15.05 -8.72
C ALA A 289 -9.93 15.80 -9.87
N ALA A 290 -9.33 16.95 -9.59
CA ALA A 290 -8.56 17.70 -10.57
C ALA A 290 -7.30 16.93 -11.05
N ASP A 291 -6.66 16.17 -10.15
CA ASP A 291 -5.53 15.31 -10.52
C ASP A 291 -5.99 14.18 -11.44
N VAL A 292 -7.15 13.57 -11.17
CA VAL A 292 -7.73 12.52 -12.01
C VAL A 292 -7.98 13.04 -13.43
N GLU A 293 -8.63 14.20 -13.57
CA GLU A 293 -8.88 14.82 -14.88
C GLU A 293 -7.58 15.08 -15.64
N LYS A 294 -6.60 15.69 -14.98
CA LYS A 294 -5.29 15.98 -15.56
C LYS A 294 -4.55 14.70 -16.00
N LEU A 295 -4.55 13.67 -15.17
CA LEU A 295 -3.92 12.38 -15.49
C LEU A 295 -4.59 11.72 -16.69
N ILE A 296 -5.93 11.73 -16.75
CA ILE A 296 -6.69 11.16 -17.88
C ILE A 296 -6.38 11.90 -19.18
N GLU A 297 -6.35 13.23 -19.16
CA GLU A 297 -5.99 14.04 -20.34
C GLU A 297 -4.58 13.70 -20.82
N GLU A 298 -3.63 13.59 -19.90
CA GLU A 298 -2.25 13.25 -20.22
C GLU A 298 -2.11 11.82 -20.80
N ILE A 299 -2.83 10.85 -20.23
CA ILE A 299 -2.90 9.48 -20.76
C ILE A 299 -3.46 9.47 -22.18
N LYS A 300 -4.53 10.23 -22.45
CA LYS A 300 -5.14 10.34 -23.79
C LYS A 300 -4.19 10.99 -24.80
N VAL A 301 -3.33 11.90 -24.39
CA VAL A 301 -2.29 12.47 -25.26
C VAL A 301 -1.25 11.40 -25.62
N LEU A 302 -0.82 10.59 -24.65
CA LEU A 302 0.20 9.56 -24.85
C LEU A 302 -0.33 8.32 -25.58
N ARG A 303 -1.60 7.97 -25.36
CA ARG A 303 -2.29 6.82 -25.95
C ARG A 303 -3.72 7.21 -26.38
N PRO A 304 -3.89 7.90 -27.52
CA PRO A 304 -5.19 8.42 -27.96
C PRO A 304 -6.27 7.36 -28.16
N ASP A 305 -5.87 6.16 -28.59
CA ASP A 305 -6.78 5.04 -28.86
C ASP A 305 -7.00 4.13 -27.64
N HIS A 306 -6.42 4.46 -26.48
CA HIS A 306 -6.54 3.66 -25.26
C HIS A 306 -7.69 4.14 -24.39
N GLU A 307 -8.53 3.20 -23.94
CA GLU A 307 -9.58 3.47 -22.98
C GLU A 307 -9.02 3.39 -21.55
N VAL A 308 -9.06 4.52 -20.83
CA VAL A 308 -8.60 4.60 -19.44
C VAL A 308 -9.56 3.83 -18.54
N THR A 309 -9.03 2.87 -17.79
CA THR A 309 -9.81 2.05 -16.87
C THR A 309 -9.71 2.60 -15.44
N LEU A 310 -10.84 3.07 -14.91
CA LEU A 310 -10.96 3.56 -13.54
C LEU A 310 -11.63 2.52 -12.62
N PRO A 311 -11.47 2.61 -11.29
CA PRO A 311 -12.13 1.72 -10.33
C PRO A 311 -13.66 1.76 -10.46
N SER A 312 -14.33 0.66 -10.14
CA SER A 312 -15.79 0.58 -10.25
C SER A 312 -16.50 1.49 -9.25
N VAL A 313 -17.81 1.68 -9.43
CA VAL A 313 -18.62 2.47 -8.48
C VAL A 313 -18.62 1.80 -7.11
N GLU A 314 -18.64 0.47 -7.04
CA GLU A 314 -18.57 -0.30 -5.80
C GLU A 314 -17.23 -0.06 -5.07
N ASP A 315 -16.11 -0.07 -5.81
CA ASP A 315 -14.78 0.21 -5.25
C ASP A 315 -14.72 1.64 -4.70
N GLN A 316 -15.28 2.61 -5.43
CA GLN A 316 -15.34 4.01 -4.99
C GLN A 316 -16.23 4.19 -3.75
N GLN A 317 -17.34 3.46 -3.66
CA GLN A 317 -18.22 3.47 -2.47
C GLN A 317 -17.51 2.87 -1.25
N TRP A 318 -16.76 1.77 -1.44
CA TRP A 318 -15.90 1.22 -0.39
C TRP A 318 -14.90 2.28 0.11
N ALA A 319 -14.24 2.99 -0.81
CA ALA A 319 -13.25 4.00 -0.46
C ALA A 319 -13.89 5.18 0.31
N ALA A 320 -15.08 5.61 -0.12
CA ALA A 320 -15.84 6.67 0.54
C ALA A 320 -16.27 6.27 1.97
N GLY A 321 -16.61 4.99 2.19
CA GLY A 321 -17.00 4.48 3.51
C GLY A 321 -15.87 4.45 4.54
N LEU A 322 -14.62 4.56 4.09
CA LEU A 322 -13.45 4.59 4.97
C LEU A 322 -13.02 5.99 5.37
N ARG A 323 -13.68 7.04 4.86
CA ARG A 323 -13.43 8.41 5.33
C ARG A 323 -14.18 8.59 6.64
N SER A 324 -13.46 8.83 7.72
CA SER A 324 -14.05 9.25 8.98
C SER A 324 -14.87 10.53 8.75
N PRO A 325 -16.19 10.54 9.01
CA PRO A 325 -16.94 11.78 8.93
C PRO A 325 -16.42 12.73 10.01
N GLU A 326 -16.00 13.93 9.62
CA GLU A 326 -15.76 14.98 10.60
C GLU A 326 -17.01 15.13 11.49
N PRO A 327 -16.86 15.26 12.83
CA PRO A 327 -17.98 15.58 13.70
C PRO A 327 -18.63 16.90 13.24
N GLY A 328 -19.78 16.81 12.55
CA GLY A 328 -20.55 17.96 12.07
C GLY A 328 -20.57 18.16 10.55
N SER A 329 -19.89 17.34 9.74
CA SER A 329 -20.00 17.42 8.29
C SER A 329 -21.34 16.83 7.80
N PRO A 330 -22.15 17.54 6.99
CA PRO A 330 -23.33 16.96 6.37
C PRO A 330 -22.88 15.78 5.49
N ALA A 331 -23.69 14.72 5.43
CA ALA A 331 -23.44 13.59 4.54
C ALA A 331 -23.05 14.11 3.15
N GLY A 332 -21.80 13.84 2.75
CA GLY A 332 -21.27 14.33 1.49
C GLY A 332 -22.18 13.91 0.33
N PRO A 333 -22.29 14.73 -0.73
CA PRO A 333 -23.03 14.32 -1.91
C PRO A 333 -22.49 12.98 -2.42
N PRO A 334 -23.36 12.13 -3.03
CA PRO A 334 -22.92 10.87 -3.61
C PRO A 334 -21.76 11.11 -4.59
N PRO A 335 -20.85 10.13 -4.76
CA PRO A 335 -19.70 10.28 -5.65
C PRO A 335 -20.18 10.74 -7.03
N VAL A 336 -19.62 11.86 -7.49
CA VAL A 336 -19.91 12.40 -8.82
C VAL A 336 -19.33 11.43 -9.83
N ALA A 337 -20.18 10.81 -10.64
CA ALA A 337 -19.73 9.99 -11.75
C ALA A 337 -18.92 10.86 -12.71
N VAL A 338 -17.59 10.65 -12.75
CA VAL A 338 -16.72 11.25 -13.76
C VAL A 338 -17.01 10.52 -15.07
N SER A 339 -17.83 11.15 -15.93
CA SER A 339 -18.15 10.61 -17.25
C SER A 339 -16.87 10.55 -18.09
N THR A 340 -16.40 9.34 -18.39
CA THR A 340 -15.31 9.10 -19.34
C THR A 340 -15.68 9.46 -20.79
N HIS A 341 -16.95 9.77 -21.03
CA HIS A 341 -17.51 10.13 -22.33
C HIS A 341 -17.70 11.65 -22.40
N GLY A 342 -17.16 12.27 -23.46
CA GLY A 342 -17.14 13.72 -23.66
C GLY A 342 -18.52 14.37 -23.51
N GLN A 343 -18.51 15.65 -23.08
CA GLN A 343 -19.68 16.48 -22.83
C GLN A 343 -20.79 16.29 -23.88
N TYR A 344 -21.90 15.67 -23.48
CA TYR A 344 -23.17 15.79 -24.20
C TYR A 344 -24.30 16.15 -23.24
N LEU A 345 -24.89 17.31 -23.56
CA LEU A 345 -26.11 18.00 -23.11
C LEU A 345 -26.94 17.43 -21.94
N PRO A 346 -27.37 18.29 -20.99
CA PRO A 346 -28.19 17.87 -19.84
C PRO A 346 -29.61 17.47 -20.28
N GLY A 347 -30.06 16.29 -19.83
CA GLY A 347 -31.49 15.91 -19.90
C GLY A 347 -31.84 14.46 -20.23
N VAL A 348 -30.89 13.52 -20.34
CA VAL A 348 -31.22 12.10 -20.60
C VAL A 348 -30.81 11.23 -19.42
N THR A 349 -31.80 10.74 -18.68
CA THR A 349 -31.62 9.69 -17.67
C THR A 349 -31.52 8.34 -18.39
N VAL A 350 -30.34 7.76 -18.46
CA VAL A 350 -30.17 6.39 -18.97
C VAL A 350 -30.24 5.44 -17.78
N ASN A 351 -31.36 4.72 -17.66
CA ASN A 351 -31.46 3.57 -16.75
C ASN A 351 -30.60 2.44 -17.30
N ALA A 352 -29.39 2.26 -16.77
CA ALA A 352 -28.58 1.09 -17.03
C ALA A 352 -29.21 -0.13 -16.34
N LYS A 353 -30.09 -0.84 -17.05
CA LYS A 353 -30.45 -2.21 -16.70
C LYS A 353 -29.22 -3.10 -16.94
N THR A 354 -28.88 -3.84 -15.89
CA THR A 354 -28.14 -5.11 -15.80
C THR A 354 -27.74 -5.77 -17.12
N GLY A 355 -26.48 -6.23 -17.16
CA GLY A 355 -25.75 -6.80 -18.29
C GLY A 355 -26.43 -7.95 -19.06
N PRO A 356 -25.80 -8.41 -20.16
CA PRO A 356 -26.45 -9.32 -21.08
C PRO A 356 -26.72 -10.68 -20.42
N ALA A 357 -27.98 -11.11 -20.50
CA ALA A 357 -28.43 -12.46 -20.17
C ALA A 357 -27.71 -13.51 -21.04
N PRO A 358 -27.46 -14.72 -20.53
CA PRO A 358 -26.79 -15.77 -21.27
C PRO A 358 -27.67 -16.28 -22.43
N LEU A 359 -27.12 -16.29 -23.64
CA LEU A 359 -27.79 -16.91 -24.78
C LEU A 359 -27.69 -18.45 -24.67
N GLU A 360 -28.86 -19.08 -24.60
CA GLU A 360 -29.04 -20.53 -24.72
C GLU A 360 -28.48 -21.08 -26.04
N ALA A 361 -28.05 -22.34 -25.97
CA ALA A 361 -27.47 -23.10 -27.06
C ALA A 361 -28.41 -23.22 -28.26
N LEU A 362 -27.93 -22.84 -29.45
CA LEU A 362 -28.53 -23.18 -30.73
C LEU A 362 -27.56 -24.00 -31.57
N THR A 363 -28.07 -25.17 -31.96
CA THR A 363 -27.51 -26.26 -32.75
C THR A 363 -26.81 -25.84 -34.04
N LEU A 364 -25.66 -26.48 -34.30
CA LEU A 364 -24.91 -26.50 -35.56
C LEU A 364 -25.78 -26.88 -36.77
N PRO A 365 -25.42 -26.35 -37.96
CA PRO A 365 -25.21 -27.22 -39.10
C PRO A 365 -23.80 -27.06 -39.70
N THR A 366 -23.29 -28.18 -40.20
CA THR A 366 -21.96 -28.39 -40.75
C THR A 366 -21.80 -27.84 -42.18
N THR A 367 -20.54 -27.56 -42.55
CA THR A 367 -19.95 -27.42 -43.90
C THR A 367 -20.33 -26.21 -44.77
N GLY A 368 -19.33 -25.38 -45.07
CA GLY A 368 -19.34 -24.44 -46.19
C GLY A 368 -18.15 -23.48 -46.13
N ALA A 369 -17.24 -23.59 -47.08
CA ALA A 369 -16.07 -22.72 -47.24
C ALA A 369 -16.47 -21.23 -47.25
N ALA A 370 -15.76 -20.41 -46.47
CA ALA A 370 -15.89 -18.96 -46.52
C ALA A 370 -14.61 -18.34 -47.11
N THR A 371 -14.78 -17.94 -48.36
CA THR A 371 -13.95 -17.05 -49.16
C THR A 371 -13.58 -15.75 -48.45
N VAL A 372 -12.33 -15.36 -48.66
CA VAL A 372 -11.76 -14.03 -48.41
C VAL A 372 -12.59 -12.96 -49.15
N GLN A 373 -13.08 -11.95 -48.42
CA GLN A 373 -13.43 -10.66 -49.02
C GLN A 373 -12.43 -9.61 -48.55
N ALA A 374 -11.52 -9.29 -49.45
CA ALA A 374 -10.69 -8.10 -49.39
C ALA A 374 -11.50 -6.91 -49.93
N HIS A 375 -11.63 -5.84 -49.14
CA HIS A 375 -11.90 -4.52 -49.67
C HIS A 375 -10.57 -3.80 -49.87
N SER A 376 -10.15 -3.73 -51.12
CA SER A 376 -9.01 -2.95 -51.58
C SER A 376 -9.35 -1.46 -51.56
N PHE A 377 -8.61 -0.66 -50.80
CA PHE A 377 -8.40 0.75 -51.11
C PHE A 377 -6.91 1.06 -50.92
N LEU A 378 -6.25 1.27 -52.07
CA LEU A 378 -4.98 1.94 -52.39
C LEU A 378 -4.07 1.06 -53.29
N PRO A 379 -3.78 1.50 -54.54
CA PRO A 379 -2.87 0.81 -55.44
C PRO A 379 -1.40 1.15 -55.12
N GLY A 380 -0.51 0.16 -55.08
CA GLY A 380 0.92 0.40 -55.28
C GLY A 380 1.92 -0.10 -54.24
N VAL A 381 1.62 -1.12 -53.42
CA VAL A 381 2.65 -1.86 -52.67
C VAL A 381 2.27 -3.34 -52.59
N THR A 382 3.07 -4.23 -53.18
CA THR A 382 2.98 -5.68 -52.99
C THR A 382 3.82 -6.09 -51.77
N PRO A 383 3.22 -6.52 -50.64
CA PRO A 383 3.99 -7.17 -49.59
C PRO A 383 4.34 -8.61 -50.01
N GLN A 384 5.63 -8.91 -50.14
CA GLN A 384 6.14 -10.28 -50.22
C GLN A 384 6.06 -10.92 -48.83
N ALA A 385 5.19 -11.91 -48.67
CA ALA A 385 5.16 -12.73 -47.46
C ALA A 385 6.42 -13.61 -47.40
N LYS A 386 7.33 -13.32 -46.46
CA LYS A 386 8.34 -14.28 -46.01
C LYS A 386 7.73 -15.14 -44.91
N SER A 387 7.52 -16.41 -45.22
CA SER A 387 7.14 -17.43 -44.26
C SER A 387 8.35 -17.78 -43.38
N VAL A 388 8.21 -17.66 -42.07
CA VAL A 388 9.16 -18.25 -41.11
C VAL A 388 8.44 -19.36 -40.38
N VAL A 389 8.94 -20.57 -40.61
CA VAL A 389 8.52 -21.83 -40.03
C VAL A 389 8.84 -21.84 -38.54
N ALA A 390 7.82 -22.05 -37.69
CA ALA A 390 8.01 -22.48 -36.32
C ALA A 390 8.27 -24.00 -36.29
N PRO A 391 9.26 -24.51 -35.53
CA PRO A 391 9.33 -25.93 -35.23
C PRO A 391 8.42 -26.26 -34.05
N SER A 392 7.41 -27.08 -34.31
CA SER A 392 6.62 -27.80 -33.30
C SER A 392 7.23 -29.17 -33.04
N ARG A 393 7.31 -29.58 -31.76
CA ARG A 393 6.96 -30.94 -31.24
C ARG A 393 7.26 -31.01 -29.72
N THR A 394 6.25 -31.05 -28.85
CA THR A 394 5.54 -32.24 -28.28
C THR A 394 6.41 -33.10 -27.35
N ASP A 395 6.12 -33.15 -26.04
CA ASP A 395 5.21 -34.14 -25.42
C ASP A 395 5.06 -33.90 -23.90
N THR A 396 3.88 -34.26 -23.39
CA THR A 396 3.29 -34.03 -22.06
C THR A 396 3.60 -35.18 -21.05
N PRO A 397 2.98 -35.22 -19.85
CA PRO A 397 3.42 -34.74 -18.53
C PRO A 397 4.03 -35.83 -17.61
N THR A 398 4.77 -35.45 -16.56
CA THR A 398 5.04 -36.36 -15.41
C THR A 398 5.09 -35.59 -14.09
N ALA A 399 4.44 -36.16 -13.08
CA ALA A 399 4.27 -35.69 -11.70
C ALA A 399 5.61 -35.48 -10.94
N PRO A 400 5.64 -34.70 -9.83
CA PRO A 400 6.86 -34.17 -9.24
C PRO A 400 7.57 -35.20 -8.35
N PRO A 401 8.91 -35.33 -8.42
CA PRO A 401 9.67 -36.05 -7.41
C PRO A 401 10.18 -35.11 -6.31
N LYS A 402 9.92 -35.56 -5.07
CA LYS A 402 10.50 -35.21 -3.76
C LYS A 402 11.82 -34.43 -3.73
N ALA A 403 11.90 -33.52 -2.75
CA ALA A 403 13.07 -32.77 -2.29
C ALA A 403 14.28 -33.65 -1.91
N PRO A 404 15.51 -33.10 -2.04
CA PRO A 404 16.68 -33.54 -1.27
C PRO A 404 17.41 -32.34 -0.60
N PRO A 405 18.42 -32.57 0.27
CA PRO A 405 18.30 -32.63 1.72
C PRO A 405 18.95 -31.43 2.44
N ALA A 406 18.68 -31.30 3.75
CA ALA A 406 19.37 -30.36 4.63
C ALA A 406 20.87 -30.69 4.72
N PRO A 407 21.79 -29.69 4.74
CA PRO A 407 23.18 -29.95 5.06
C PRO A 407 23.39 -30.06 6.57
N GLU A 408 24.30 -30.98 6.88
CA GLU A 408 24.64 -31.57 8.17
C GLU A 408 25.28 -30.60 9.17
N GLN A 409 25.11 -30.93 10.45
CA GLN A 409 25.91 -30.44 11.56
C GLN A 409 27.40 -30.72 11.31
N SER A 410 28.25 -29.69 11.45
CA SER A 410 29.65 -29.89 11.80
C SER A 410 29.90 -29.33 13.20
N ASN A 411 30.05 -30.24 14.17
CA ASN A 411 30.87 -29.97 15.34
C ASN A 411 32.33 -29.96 14.87
N ASP A 412 33.05 -28.86 15.06
CA ASP A 412 34.35 -29.00 15.70
C ASP A 412 34.83 -27.74 16.42
N THR A 413 35.65 -28.04 17.41
CA THR A 413 36.13 -27.26 18.54
C THR A 413 37.37 -26.41 18.22
N GLY A 414 37.56 -25.26 18.89
CA GLY A 414 38.91 -24.72 19.09
C GLY A 414 39.10 -23.19 19.16
N MET A 415 39.12 -22.67 20.39
CA MET A 415 40.16 -21.80 21.00
C MET A 415 40.53 -20.41 20.41
N GLY A 416 40.32 -19.36 21.23
CA GLY A 416 41.21 -18.22 21.52
C GLY A 416 41.38 -17.15 20.42
N VAL A 417 41.31 -15.84 20.67
CA VAL A 417 41.68 -15.01 21.84
C VAL A 417 40.78 -13.78 21.87
#